data_AF-A0A7R9L145-F1
#
_entry.id   AF-A0A7R9L145-F1
#
_cell.length_a   1.000
_cell.length_b   1.000
_cell.length_c   1.000
_cell.angle_alpha   90.00
_cell.angle_beta   90.00
_cell.angle_gamma   90.00
#
_symmetry.space_group_name_H-M   'P 1'
#
loop_
_entity.id
_entity.type
_entity.pdbx_description
1 polymer ?
#
loop_
_entity_poly.entity_id
_entity_poly.type
_entity_poly.pdbx_seq_one_letter_code
_entity_poly.pdbx_strand_id
1 'polypeptide(L)'
;IDIMAGVTHDEGSKLSMLLLYKVSEMTLDAFKECTQEFKDCFYPGIDPDKTVTFYLKGVNTSSESALRWAFYDLTGHLTITCPTYMFAKQFARNVKANAHNVYFYQLTYVSPVMAKLCNCDIATKGVCHATDMTYVFGIPFHMPDMATPDDIRFSRHIMEMWTNFAKYGKPDDNWPQLLANNTINVKDLNPVNTSRVLDNPFLSTCDGFWRDYYL
;
A
#
# COMPACT_ATOMS: atom_id res chain seq x y z
N ILE A 1 -22.86 0.70 -5.04
CA ILE A 1 -21.87 -0.11 -5.77
C ILE A 1 -20.93 -0.72 -4.75
N ASP A 2 -20.59 -1.99 -4.89
CA ASP A 2 -19.60 -2.63 -3.99
C ASP A 2 -18.20 -2.13 -4.34
N ILE A 3 -17.32 -2.02 -3.35
CA ILE A 3 -15.95 -1.53 -3.52
C ILE A 3 -14.94 -2.55 -2.97
N MET A 4 -13.92 -2.80 -3.77
CA MET A 4 -12.68 -3.45 -3.33
C MET A 4 -11.54 -2.46 -3.57
N ALA A 5 -10.89 -2.05 -2.49
CA ALA A 5 -9.74 -1.15 -2.50
C ALA A 5 -8.53 -1.87 -1.90
N GLY A 6 -7.33 -1.37 -2.16
CA GLY A 6 -6.14 -1.91 -1.54
C GLY A 6 -4.88 -1.23 -2.00
N VAL A 7 -3.77 -1.67 -1.41
CA VAL A 7 -2.43 -1.11 -1.61
C VAL A 7 -1.38 -2.20 -1.56
N THR A 8 -0.18 -1.90 -2.06
CA THR A 8 1.04 -2.68 -1.77
C THR A 8 1.66 -2.23 -0.43
N HIS A 9 2.47 -3.06 0.20
CA HIS A 9 3.09 -2.70 1.49
C HIS A 9 3.99 -1.46 1.38
N ASP A 10 4.81 -1.40 0.34
CA ASP A 10 5.86 -0.39 0.16
C ASP A 10 5.54 0.55 -1.02
N GLU A 11 4.32 1.07 -1.10
CA GLU A 11 3.84 1.96 -2.20
C GLU A 11 4.86 3.06 -2.57
N GLY A 12 5.41 3.71 -1.56
CA GLY A 12 6.28 4.86 -1.74
C GLY A 12 7.67 4.52 -2.28
N SER A 13 8.13 3.27 -2.24
CA SER A 13 9.51 2.95 -2.62
C SER A 13 9.79 3.12 -4.12
N LYS A 14 8.81 2.82 -4.96
CA LYS A 14 8.85 3.10 -6.40
C LYS A 14 8.37 4.51 -6.72
N LEU A 15 7.32 4.98 -6.06
CA LEU A 15 6.74 6.31 -6.32
C LEU A 15 7.69 7.44 -5.96
N SER A 16 8.42 7.33 -4.86
CA SER A 16 9.38 8.35 -4.44
C SER A 16 10.46 8.60 -5.49
N MET A 17 10.97 7.56 -6.16
CA MET A 17 11.94 7.72 -7.25
C MET A 17 11.32 8.31 -8.53
N LEU A 18 10.02 8.06 -8.77
CA LEU A 18 9.30 8.63 -9.92
C LEU A 18 8.98 10.11 -9.70
N LEU A 19 8.69 10.49 -8.46
CA LEU A 19 8.31 11.85 -8.08
C LEU A 19 9.53 12.72 -7.79
N LEU A 20 10.59 12.14 -7.22
CA LEU A 20 11.77 12.87 -6.73
C LEU A 20 13.06 12.13 -7.07
N TYR A 21 13.99 12.80 -7.76
CA TYR A 21 15.23 12.18 -8.24
C TYR A 21 16.28 11.90 -7.15
N LYS A 22 16.19 12.58 -5.99
CA LYS A 22 17.20 12.53 -4.91
C LYS A 22 17.11 11.28 -4.01
N VAL A 23 16.16 10.38 -4.24
CA VAL A 23 15.81 9.34 -3.26
C VAL A 23 16.80 8.16 -3.23
N SER A 24 17.69 8.03 -4.23
CA SER A 24 18.72 6.99 -4.24
C SER A 24 19.76 7.16 -3.13
N GLU A 25 20.08 8.41 -2.76
CA GLU A 25 21.07 8.77 -1.73
C GLU A 25 20.42 9.64 -0.65
N MET A 26 19.86 9.01 0.38
CA MET A 26 19.02 9.73 1.36
C MET A 26 19.83 10.21 2.57
N THR A 27 20.07 11.52 2.65
CA THR A 27 20.58 12.21 3.85
C THR A 27 19.45 12.84 4.66
N LEU A 28 19.74 13.28 5.89
CA LEU A 28 18.76 13.99 6.71
C LEU A 28 18.31 15.30 6.04
N ASP A 29 19.23 16.01 5.39
CA ASP A 29 18.92 17.24 4.67
C ASP A 29 18.09 16.95 3.42
N ALA A 30 18.45 15.91 2.65
CA ALA A 30 17.66 15.47 1.51
C ALA A 30 16.24 15.07 1.93
N PHE A 31 16.06 14.39 3.06
CA PHE A 31 14.74 14.04 3.60
C PHE A 31 13.88 15.29 3.83
N LYS A 32 14.45 16.32 4.48
CA LYS A 32 13.76 17.59 4.76
C LYS A 32 13.44 18.35 3.49
N GLU A 33 14.41 18.49 2.59
CA GLU A 33 14.24 19.15 1.29
C GLU A 33 13.14 18.48 0.47
N CYS A 34 13.15 17.15 0.37
CA CYS A 34 12.15 16.40 -0.36
C CYS A 34 10.76 16.51 0.28
N THR A 35 10.69 16.56 1.62
CA THR A 35 9.41 16.79 2.32
C THR A 35 8.87 18.20 2.06
N GLN A 36 9.75 19.20 2.02
CA GLN A 36 9.40 20.56 1.65
C GLN A 36 8.93 20.65 0.18
N GLU A 37 9.61 19.96 -0.74
CA GLU A 37 9.22 19.87 -2.15
C GLU A 37 7.85 19.21 -2.31
N PHE A 38 7.53 18.18 -1.52
CA PHE A 38 6.18 17.63 -1.50
C PHE A 38 5.12 18.67 -1.13
N LYS A 39 5.39 19.53 -0.15
CA LYS A 39 4.48 20.63 0.19
C LYS A 39 4.31 21.60 -0.97
N ASP A 40 5.44 22.05 -1.52
CA ASP A 40 5.44 23.17 -2.47
C ASP A 40 4.85 22.78 -3.83
N CYS A 41 5.05 21.53 -4.27
CA CYS A 41 4.62 21.07 -5.58
C CYS A 41 3.30 20.30 -5.60
N PHE A 42 2.99 19.53 -4.55
CA PHE A 42 1.95 18.50 -4.62
C PHE A 42 0.91 18.59 -3.50
N TYR A 43 1.33 18.93 -2.28
CA TYR A 43 0.51 18.84 -1.08
C TYR A 43 0.66 20.09 -0.19
N PRO A 44 0.18 21.27 -0.62
CA PRO A 44 0.41 22.54 0.08
C PRO A 44 -0.11 22.55 1.53
N GLY A 45 -1.06 21.68 1.86
CA GLY A 45 -1.62 21.53 3.21
C GLY A 45 -0.71 20.84 4.22
N ILE A 46 0.36 20.14 3.82
CA ILE A 46 1.22 19.44 4.78
C ILE A 46 2.09 20.40 5.59
N ASP A 47 2.41 20.02 6.81
CA ASP A 47 3.39 20.67 7.68
C ASP A 47 4.71 19.86 7.61
N PRO A 48 5.75 20.35 6.93
CA PRO A 48 6.99 19.60 6.72
C PRO A 48 7.69 19.26 8.03
N ASP A 49 7.74 20.18 8.99
CA ASP A 49 8.43 19.95 10.26
C ASP A 49 7.74 18.87 11.09
N LYS A 50 6.39 18.90 11.15
CA LYS A 50 5.63 17.83 11.82
C LYS A 50 5.77 16.49 11.10
N THR A 51 5.79 16.52 9.76
CA THR A 51 5.93 15.31 8.94
C THR A 51 7.30 14.67 9.15
N VAL A 52 8.38 15.45 9.06
CA VAL A 52 9.75 14.98 9.34
C VAL A 52 9.85 14.44 10.75
N THR A 53 9.31 15.15 11.74
CA THR A 53 9.33 14.69 13.14
C THR A 53 8.60 13.37 13.34
N PHE A 54 7.45 13.18 12.68
CA PHE A 54 6.68 11.95 12.78
C PHE A 54 7.44 10.75 12.19
N TYR A 55 7.97 10.89 10.98
CA TYR A 55 8.63 9.77 10.28
C TYR A 55 10.04 9.46 10.77
N LEU A 56 10.75 10.42 11.36
CA LEU A 56 12.09 10.18 11.90
C LEU A 56 12.09 9.72 13.36
N LYS A 57 10.92 9.57 13.98
CA LYS A 57 10.81 9.10 15.37
C LYS A 57 11.37 7.68 15.51
N GLY A 58 12.52 7.56 16.19
CA GLY A 58 13.20 6.28 16.41
C GLY A 58 14.03 5.79 15.21
N VAL A 59 14.15 6.60 14.15
CA VAL A 59 14.98 6.29 12.98
C VAL A 59 16.43 6.66 13.27
N ASN A 60 17.37 5.80 12.88
CA ASN A 60 18.79 6.13 12.90
C ASN A 60 19.11 7.12 11.76
N THR A 61 19.17 8.41 12.08
CA THR A 61 19.40 9.48 11.10
C THR A 61 20.82 9.52 10.53
N SER A 62 21.75 8.72 11.06
CA SER A 62 23.07 8.51 10.46
C SER A 62 23.09 7.36 9.44
N SER A 63 22.00 6.60 9.31
CA SER A 63 21.86 5.50 8.36
C SER A 63 21.05 5.94 7.15
N GLU A 64 21.72 6.04 6.01
CA GLU A 64 21.10 6.37 4.72
C GLU A 64 19.94 5.43 4.38
N SER A 65 20.13 4.12 4.62
CA SER A 65 19.09 3.11 4.40
C SER A 65 17.87 3.35 5.30
N ALA A 66 18.09 3.66 6.59
CA ALA A 66 16.98 3.91 7.51
C ALA A 66 16.20 5.17 7.14
N LEU A 67 16.89 6.23 6.72
CA LEU A 67 16.25 7.43 6.21
C LEU A 67 15.47 7.16 4.91
N ARG A 68 16.04 6.38 3.99
CA ARG A 68 15.38 6.03 2.72
C ARG A 68 14.08 5.27 2.95
N TRP A 69 14.09 4.28 3.83
CA TRP A 69 12.88 3.53 4.20
C TRP A 69 11.83 4.42 4.87
N ALA A 70 12.22 5.28 5.80
CA ALA A 70 11.29 6.24 6.40
C ALA A 70 10.67 7.19 5.37
N PHE A 71 11.44 7.56 4.33
CA PHE A 71 10.94 8.42 3.25
C PHE A 71 10.02 7.68 2.28
N TYR A 72 10.26 6.38 2.06
CA TYR A 72 9.34 5.51 1.34
C TYR A 72 8.00 5.40 2.07
N ASP A 73 8.01 5.21 3.39
CA ASP A 73 6.78 5.21 4.20
C ASP A 73 6.04 6.55 4.09
N LEU A 74 6.75 7.68 4.23
CA LEU A 74 6.18 9.01 4.05
C LEU A 74 5.49 9.14 2.71
N THR A 75 6.21 8.84 1.63
CA THR A 75 5.70 8.98 0.27
C THR A 75 4.50 8.07 0.04
N GLY A 76 4.57 6.81 0.45
CA GLY A 76 3.50 5.83 0.27
C GLY A 76 2.23 6.22 1.01
N HIS A 77 2.36 6.60 2.29
CA HIS A 77 1.23 7.06 3.09
C HIS A 77 0.58 8.33 2.54
N LEU A 78 1.37 9.31 2.12
CA LEU A 78 0.88 10.59 1.60
C LEU A 78 0.22 10.45 0.22
N THR A 79 0.74 9.59 -0.65
CA THR A 79 0.33 9.56 -2.05
C THR A 79 -0.75 8.53 -2.36
N ILE A 80 -0.71 7.35 -1.72
CA ILE A 80 -1.59 6.22 -2.07
C ILE A 80 -2.27 5.62 -0.83
N THR A 81 -1.51 5.24 0.20
CA THR A 81 -2.03 4.41 1.29
C THR A 81 -3.11 5.09 2.11
N CYS A 82 -2.85 6.27 2.66
CA CYS A 82 -3.85 6.95 3.48
C CYS A 82 -5.04 7.50 2.69
N PRO A 83 -4.88 8.08 1.48
CA PRO A 83 -6.01 8.44 0.63
C PRO A 83 -6.93 7.26 0.32
N THR A 84 -6.37 6.11 -0.08
CA THR A 84 -7.13 4.91 -0.42
C THR A 84 -7.85 4.33 0.79
N TYR A 85 -7.16 4.25 1.92
CA TYR A 85 -7.72 3.82 3.20
C TYR A 85 -8.88 4.73 3.64
N MET A 86 -8.68 6.04 3.63
CA MET A 86 -9.69 7.02 4.03
C MET A 86 -10.91 6.99 3.12
N PHE A 87 -10.69 6.88 1.80
CA PHE A 87 -11.77 6.71 0.84
C PHE A 87 -12.62 5.48 1.17
N ALA A 88 -12.01 4.30 1.34
CA ALA A 88 -12.73 3.07 1.65
C ALA A 88 -13.50 3.18 2.98
N LYS A 89 -12.86 3.77 4.01
CA LYS A 89 -13.47 4.02 5.32
C LYS A 89 -14.67 4.94 5.23
N GLN A 90 -14.53 6.07 4.53
CA GLN A 90 -15.57 7.08 4.40
C GLN A 90 -16.72 6.57 3.54
N PHE A 91 -16.43 5.82 2.48
CA PHE A 91 -17.46 5.16 1.67
C PHE A 91 -18.29 4.20 2.53
N ALA A 92 -17.64 3.30 3.28
CA ALA A 92 -18.34 2.35 4.16
C ALA A 92 -19.20 3.02 5.25
N ARG A 93 -18.81 4.20 5.73
CA ARG A 93 -19.57 4.98 6.71
C ARG A 93 -20.79 5.69 6.14
N ASN A 94 -20.68 6.18 4.90
CA ASN A 94 -21.72 7.03 4.29
C ASN A 94 -22.77 6.25 3.49
N VAL A 95 -22.49 5.00 3.13
CA VAL A 95 -23.49 4.11 2.55
C VAL A 95 -24.44 3.60 3.63
N LYS A 96 -25.71 3.39 3.29
CA LYS A 96 -26.67 2.75 4.20
C LYS A 96 -26.09 1.41 4.65
N ALA A 97 -26.16 1.12 5.95
CA ALA A 97 -25.66 -0.14 6.49
C ALA A 97 -26.19 -1.33 5.67
N ASN A 98 -25.28 -2.23 5.29
CA ASN A 98 -25.55 -3.42 4.46
C ASN A 98 -26.06 -3.14 3.03
N ALA A 99 -25.97 -1.91 2.53
CA ALA A 99 -26.36 -1.61 1.14
C ALA A 99 -25.27 -1.97 0.14
N HIS A 100 -23.99 -1.84 0.53
CA HIS A 100 -22.83 -2.10 -0.30
C HIS A 100 -21.73 -2.78 0.51
N ASN A 101 -21.01 -3.69 -0.14
CA ASN A 101 -19.88 -4.37 0.44
C ASN A 101 -18.61 -3.56 0.19
N VAL A 102 -17.77 -3.41 1.22
CA VAL A 102 -16.48 -2.73 1.12
C VAL A 102 -15.40 -3.67 1.61
N TYR A 103 -14.35 -3.86 0.81
CA TYR A 103 -13.21 -4.71 1.13
C TYR A 103 -11.91 -3.92 0.98
N PHE A 104 -10.96 -4.18 1.86
CA PHE A 104 -9.64 -3.56 1.83
C PHE A 104 -8.53 -4.61 1.93
N TYR A 105 -7.54 -4.55 1.04
CA TYR A 105 -6.34 -5.40 1.11
C TYR A 105 -5.06 -4.60 1.24
N GLN A 106 -4.03 -5.27 1.76
CA GLN A 106 -2.64 -4.88 1.63
C GLN A 106 -1.85 -6.07 1.05
N LEU A 107 -1.18 -5.88 -0.08
CA LEU A 107 -0.26 -6.87 -0.62
C LEU A 107 1.07 -6.77 0.13
N THR A 108 1.45 -7.83 0.84
CA THR A 108 2.72 -7.92 1.58
C THR A 108 3.68 -8.96 1.01
N TYR A 109 3.34 -9.52 -0.15
CA TYR A 109 4.19 -10.47 -0.86
C TYR A 109 4.27 -10.15 -2.35
N VAL A 110 5.48 -10.24 -2.87
CA VAL A 110 5.76 -10.39 -4.30
C VAL A 110 6.99 -11.29 -4.43
N SER A 111 7.02 -12.16 -5.43
CA SER A 111 8.22 -12.96 -5.70
C SER A 111 9.28 -12.12 -6.41
N PRO A 112 10.57 -12.48 -6.27
CA PRO A 112 11.65 -11.73 -6.92
C PRO A 112 11.48 -11.60 -8.44
N VAL A 113 10.93 -12.61 -9.11
CA VAL A 113 10.72 -12.57 -10.56
C VAL A 113 9.60 -11.59 -10.91
N MET A 114 8.45 -11.67 -10.24
CA MET A 114 7.32 -10.78 -10.50
C MET A 114 7.66 -9.33 -10.16
N ALA A 115 8.36 -9.10 -9.05
CA ALA A 115 8.84 -7.77 -8.67
C ALA A 115 9.77 -7.18 -9.74
N LYS A 116 10.71 -7.98 -10.26
CA LYS A 116 11.65 -7.53 -11.29
C LYS A 116 10.96 -7.09 -12.58
N LEU A 117 9.86 -7.74 -12.98
CA LEU A 117 9.06 -7.33 -14.14
C LEU A 117 8.43 -5.94 -13.98
N CYS A 118 8.26 -5.48 -12.74
CA CYS A 118 7.76 -4.15 -12.41
C CYS A 118 8.87 -3.13 -12.11
N ASN A 119 10.13 -3.42 -12.46
CA ASN A 119 11.31 -2.63 -12.05
C ASN A 119 11.39 -2.47 -10.51
N CYS A 120 10.94 -3.47 -9.78
CA CYS A 120 10.92 -3.51 -8.32
C CYS A 120 11.97 -4.50 -7.82
N ASP A 121 13.07 -3.98 -7.28
CA ASP A 121 14.04 -4.82 -6.58
C ASP A 121 13.63 -4.93 -5.11
N ILE A 122 13.16 -6.10 -4.70
CA ILE A 122 12.64 -6.36 -3.34
C ILE A 122 13.69 -6.01 -2.28
N ALA A 123 14.98 -6.24 -2.54
CA ALA A 123 16.04 -5.97 -1.57
C ALA A 123 16.17 -4.47 -1.24
N THR A 124 15.78 -3.60 -2.18
CA THR A 124 15.89 -2.15 -2.02
C THR A 124 14.55 -1.42 -1.93
N LYS A 125 13.45 -2.07 -2.32
CA LYS A 125 12.12 -1.44 -2.49
C LYS A 125 10.98 -2.22 -1.85
N GLY A 126 11.22 -3.45 -1.37
CA GLY A 126 10.16 -4.28 -0.80
C GLY A 126 9.07 -4.66 -1.81
N VAL A 127 7.82 -4.66 -1.37
CA VAL A 127 6.61 -4.91 -2.16
C VAL A 127 6.09 -3.58 -2.67
N CYS A 128 6.71 -3.08 -3.73
CA CYS A 128 6.48 -1.73 -4.19
C CYS A 128 5.25 -1.55 -5.09
N HIS A 129 4.95 -0.29 -5.40
CA HIS A 129 3.82 0.10 -6.24
C HIS A 129 3.65 -0.74 -7.52
N ALA A 130 2.40 -1.14 -7.77
CA ALA A 130 1.92 -1.90 -8.93
C ALA A 130 2.40 -3.36 -9.05
N THR A 131 3.07 -3.93 -8.04
CA THR A 131 3.45 -5.35 -8.09
C THR A 131 2.26 -6.30 -8.03
N ASP A 132 1.15 -5.88 -7.42
CA ASP A 132 -0.11 -6.63 -7.38
C ASP A 132 -0.67 -6.89 -8.78
N MET A 133 -0.49 -5.96 -9.72
CA MET A 133 -0.92 -6.12 -11.12
C MET A 133 -0.39 -7.39 -11.76
N THR A 134 0.83 -7.83 -11.42
CA THR A 134 1.41 -9.06 -11.97
C THR A 134 0.57 -10.29 -11.66
N TYR A 135 -0.01 -10.34 -10.46
CA TYR A 135 -0.85 -11.44 -10.01
C TYR A 135 -2.29 -11.27 -10.48
N VAL A 136 -2.82 -10.04 -10.49
CA VAL A 136 -4.18 -9.72 -10.96
C VAL A 136 -4.36 -10.05 -12.44
N PHE A 137 -3.37 -9.75 -13.27
CA PHE A 137 -3.42 -9.99 -14.71
C PHE A 137 -2.83 -11.34 -15.14
N GLY A 138 -2.55 -12.24 -14.20
CA GLY A 138 -2.15 -13.60 -14.55
C GLY A 138 -0.78 -13.71 -15.21
N ILE A 139 0.16 -12.79 -14.95
CA ILE A 139 1.51 -12.83 -15.57
C ILE A 139 2.21 -14.18 -15.37
N PRO A 140 2.11 -14.85 -14.20
CA PRO A 140 2.64 -16.20 -14.03
C PRO A 140 2.09 -17.25 -15.02
N PHE A 141 0.89 -17.06 -15.56
CA PHE A 141 0.29 -17.93 -16.58
C PHE A 141 0.74 -17.57 -18.00
N HIS A 142 1.02 -16.29 -18.25
CA HIS A 142 1.52 -15.82 -19.54
C HIS A 142 3.02 -16.12 -19.74
N MET A 143 3.77 -16.23 -18.64
CA MET A 143 5.21 -16.48 -18.65
C MET A 143 5.58 -17.65 -17.72
N PRO A 144 5.06 -18.87 -17.95
CA PRO A 144 5.22 -20.00 -17.03
C PRO A 144 6.68 -20.42 -16.85
N ASP A 145 7.53 -20.22 -17.87
CA ASP A 145 8.97 -20.54 -17.79
C ASP A 145 9.74 -19.63 -16.83
N MET A 146 9.19 -18.45 -16.52
CA MET A 146 9.78 -17.51 -15.54
C MET A 146 9.13 -17.62 -14.17
N ALA A 147 7.94 -18.24 -14.07
CA ALA A 147 7.15 -18.28 -12.85
C ALA A 147 7.43 -19.54 -12.02
N THR A 148 7.44 -19.39 -10.70
CA THR A 148 7.46 -20.55 -9.82
C THR A 148 6.05 -21.16 -9.70
N PRO A 149 5.92 -22.43 -9.27
CA PRO A 149 4.62 -23.01 -8.95
C PRO A 149 3.84 -22.21 -7.89
N ASP A 150 4.54 -21.56 -6.96
CA ASP A 150 3.93 -20.67 -5.97
C ASP A 150 3.40 -19.38 -6.59
N ASP A 151 4.10 -18.79 -7.56
CA ASP A 151 3.59 -17.63 -8.30
C ASP A 151 2.29 -17.94 -9.04
N ILE A 152 2.24 -19.11 -9.69
CA ILE A 152 1.04 -19.57 -10.41
C ILE A 152 -0.12 -19.79 -9.44
N ARG A 153 0.13 -20.45 -8.28
CA ARG A 153 -0.88 -20.64 -7.24
C ARG A 153 -1.38 -19.32 -6.67
N PHE A 154 -0.46 -18.41 -6.35
CA PHE A 154 -0.80 -17.12 -5.77
C PHE A 154 -1.57 -16.25 -6.78
N SER A 155 -1.12 -16.17 -8.03
CA SER A 155 -1.85 -15.47 -9.09
C SER A 155 -3.24 -16.06 -9.32
N ARG A 156 -3.39 -17.39 -9.31
CA ARG A 156 -4.71 -18.03 -9.39
C ARG A 156 -5.63 -17.53 -8.28
N HIS A 157 -5.14 -17.55 -7.05
CA HIS A 157 -5.91 -17.10 -5.89
C HIS A 157 -6.30 -15.62 -5.97
N ILE A 158 -5.37 -14.73 -6.37
CA ILE A 158 -5.67 -13.31 -6.61
C ILE A 158 -6.75 -13.17 -7.69
N MET A 159 -6.60 -13.81 -8.85
CA MET A 159 -7.59 -13.74 -9.94
C MET A 159 -8.96 -14.28 -9.52
N GLU A 160 -9.01 -15.37 -8.76
CA GLU A 160 -10.26 -15.90 -8.20
C GLU A 160 -10.94 -14.88 -7.28
N MET A 161 -10.20 -14.21 -6.38
CA MET A 161 -10.76 -13.15 -5.53
C MET A 161 -11.31 -11.98 -6.34
N TRP A 162 -10.55 -11.48 -7.31
CA TRP A 162 -10.97 -10.37 -8.16
C TRP A 162 -12.20 -10.73 -9.01
N THR A 163 -12.24 -11.93 -9.57
CA THR A 163 -13.39 -12.38 -10.38
C THR A 163 -14.61 -12.74 -9.55
N ASN A 164 -14.43 -13.25 -8.33
CA ASN A 164 -15.53 -13.47 -7.38
C ASN A 164 -16.14 -12.14 -6.96
N PHE A 165 -15.32 -11.13 -6.67
CA PHE A 165 -15.81 -9.79 -6.37
C PHE A 165 -16.62 -9.22 -7.54
N ALA A 166 -16.14 -9.36 -8.78
CA ALA A 166 -16.87 -8.89 -9.96
C ALA A 166 -18.21 -9.61 -10.18
N LYS A 167 -18.30 -10.91 -9.87
CA LYS A 167 -19.52 -11.72 -10.06
C LYS A 167 -20.53 -11.56 -8.93
N TYR A 168 -20.05 -11.43 -7.69
CA TYR A 168 -20.86 -11.63 -6.49
C TYR A 168 -20.76 -10.49 -5.48
N GLY A 169 -19.93 -9.47 -5.73
CA GLY A 169 -19.67 -8.40 -4.77
C GLY A 169 -18.93 -8.88 -3.51
N LYS A 170 -18.31 -10.08 -3.54
CA LYS A 170 -17.58 -10.70 -2.42
C LYS A 170 -16.33 -11.44 -2.94
N PRO A 171 -15.11 -11.09 -2.49
CA PRO A 171 -13.87 -11.68 -3.01
C PRO A 171 -13.58 -13.08 -2.45
N ASP A 172 -13.80 -13.30 -1.15
CA ASP A 172 -13.51 -14.55 -0.42
C ASP A 172 -14.46 -14.66 0.78
N ASP A 173 -14.74 -15.89 1.23
CA ASP A 173 -15.53 -16.18 2.43
C ASP A 173 -14.84 -15.73 3.70
N ASN A 174 -13.51 -15.83 3.75
CA ASN A 174 -12.68 -15.47 4.91
C ASN A 174 -12.13 -14.04 4.82
N TRP A 175 -12.79 -13.16 4.08
CA TRP A 175 -12.44 -11.75 4.01
C TRP A 175 -13.56 -10.92 4.66
N PRO A 176 -13.32 -10.35 5.86
CA PRO A 176 -14.32 -9.53 6.52
C PRO A 176 -14.57 -8.24 5.75
N GLN A 177 -15.83 -7.85 5.67
CA GLN A 177 -16.21 -6.54 5.14
C GLN A 177 -15.71 -5.44 6.08
N LEU A 178 -15.34 -4.32 5.48
CA LEU A 178 -15.07 -3.07 6.19
C LEU A 178 -16.41 -2.49 6.62
N LEU A 179 -16.63 -2.46 7.94
CA LEU A 179 -17.86 -1.95 8.55
C LEU A 179 -17.67 -0.51 9.02
N ALA A 180 -18.78 0.22 9.18
CA ALA A 180 -18.77 1.64 9.54
C ALA A 180 -18.18 1.96 10.93
N ASN A 181 -17.88 0.96 11.76
CA ASN A 181 -17.58 1.06 13.19
C ASN A 181 -16.13 1.44 13.54
N ASN A 182 -15.47 2.27 12.71
CA ASN A 182 -14.10 2.78 12.85
C ASN A 182 -12.96 1.77 12.75
N THR A 183 -13.20 0.48 12.92
CA THR A 183 -12.18 -0.57 12.76
C THR A 183 -12.13 -1.08 11.33
N ILE A 184 -10.94 -1.06 10.73
CA ILE A 184 -10.70 -1.58 9.39
C ILE A 184 -9.93 -2.88 9.51
N ASN A 185 -10.62 -3.96 9.16
CA ASN A 185 -9.99 -5.24 8.89
C ASN A 185 -9.37 -5.20 7.50
N VAL A 186 -8.04 -5.30 7.44
CA VAL A 186 -7.30 -5.35 6.17
C VAL A 186 -6.93 -6.79 5.88
N LYS A 187 -7.25 -7.29 4.67
CA LYS A 187 -6.75 -8.60 4.24
C LYS A 187 -5.29 -8.44 3.82
N ASP A 188 -4.42 -9.12 4.56
CA ASP A 188 -3.01 -9.30 4.23
C ASP A 188 -2.91 -10.33 3.11
N LEU A 189 -2.59 -9.87 1.89
CA LEU A 189 -2.42 -10.74 0.74
C LEU A 189 -0.97 -11.22 0.68
N ASN A 190 -0.84 -12.48 1.05
CA ASN A 190 0.37 -13.27 1.06
C ASN A 190 0.03 -14.66 0.46
N PRO A 191 0.99 -15.46 -0.05
CA PRO A 191 0.74 -16.82 -0.49
C PRO A 191 -0.23 -17.58 0.41
N VAL A 192 -1.06 -18.44 -0.20
CA VAL A 192 -2.36 -18.91 0.35
C VAL A 192 -2.34 -19.35 1.83
N ASN A 193 -1.23 -19.89 2.32
CA ASN A 193 -1.10 -20.40 3.69
C ASN A 193 -0.68 -19.36 4.74
N THR A 194 -0.43 -18.11 4.35
CA THR A 194 0.03 -17.03 5.24
C THR A 194 -0.86 -15.79 5.22
N SER A 195 -1.85 -15.74 4.32
CA SER A 195 -2.86 -14.68 4.30
C SER A 195 -3.64 -14.62 5.61
N ARG A 196 -3.79 -13.41 6.16
CA ARG A 196 -4.48 -13.16 7.43
C ARG A 196 -5.24 -11.85 7.39
N VAL A 197 -6.01 -11.58 8.44
CA VAL A 197 -6.64 -10.28 8.65
C VAL A 197 -5.78 -9.48 9.63
N LEU A 198 -5.39 -8.28 9.24
CA LEU A 198 -4.70 -7.31 10.10
C LEU A 198 -5.75 -6.41 10.76
N ASP A 199 -5.62 -6.26 12.07
CA ASP A 199 -6.49 -5.37 12.86
C ASP A 199 -5.89 -3.96 12.87
N ASN A 200 -6.53 -3.04 12.14
CA ASN A 200 -6.18 -1.61 12.06
C ASN A 200 -4.69 -1.29 11.80
N PRO A 201 -4.06 -1.84 10.75
CA PRO A 201 -2.63 -1.61 10.48
C PRO A 201 -2.30 -0.14 10.20
N PHE A 202 -3.29 0.69 9.86
CA PHE A 202 -3.12 2.11 9.51
C PHE A 202 -3.65 3.09 10.57
N LEU A 203 -3.88 2.62 11.81
CA LEU A 203 -4.47 3.45 12.87
C LEU A 203 -3.59 4.64 13.28
N SER A 204 -2.30 4.39 13.56
CA SER A 204 -1.38 5.44 14.01
C SER A 204 -0.99 6.41 12.90
N THR A 205 -0.91 5.90 11.67
CA THR A 205 -0.48 6.66 10.49
C THR A 205 -1.66 7.38 9.85
N CYS A 206 -2.61 6.65 9.27
CA CYS A 206 -3.70 7.25 8.51
C CYS A 206 -4.76 7.89 9.40
N ASP A 207 -5.31 7.16 10.38
CA ASP A 207 -6.31 7.74 11.30
C ASP A 207 -5.70 8.70 12.33
N GLY A 208 -4.41 8.53 12.65
CA GLY A 208 -3.68 9.34 13.61
C GLY A 208 -3.06 10.57 12.98
N PHE A 209 -1.93 10.40 12.29
CA PHE A 209 -1.16 11.53 11.77
C PHE A 209 -1.78 12.20 10.54
N TRP A 210 -2.22 11.42 9.55
CA TRP A 210 -2.63 11.97 8.26
C TRP A 210 -4.07 12.43 8.18
N ARG A 211 -4.92 12.03 9.13
CA ARG A 211 -6.36 12.27 9.08
C ARG A 211 -6.72 13.73 8.85
N ASP A 212 -6.06 14.64 9.55
CA ASP A 212 -6.37 16.07 9.52
C ASP A 212 -5.89 16.77 8.23
N TYR A 213 -5.11 16.07 7.38
CA TYR A 213 -4.68 16.60 6.07
C TYR A 213 -5.63 16.24 4.93
N TYR A 214 -6.58 15.32 5.15
CA TYR A 214 -7.54 14.85 4.14
C TYR A 214 -9.01 15.20 4.47
N LEU A 215 -9.27 15.89 5.57
CA LEU A 215 -10.60 16.35 6.00
C LEU A 215 -10.69 17.88 5.95
#